data_AF-A0A7G9QHU8-F1
#
_entry.id   AF-A0A7G9QHU8-F1
#
_cell.length_a   1.000
_cell.length_b   1.000
_cell.length_c   1.000
_cell.angle_alpha   90.00
_cell.angle_beta   90.00
_cell.angle_gamma   90.00
#
_symmetry.space_group_name_H-M   'P 1'
#
loop_
_entity.id
_entity.type
_entity.pdbx_description
1 polymer ?
#
loop_
_entity_poly.entity_id
_entity_poly.type
_entity_poly.pdbx_seq_one_letter_code
_entity_poly.pdbx_strand_id
1 'polypeptide(L)' 'MSTINTMSKDLEKFIEKFEPNKFKVMPTGIEVRGVGNIHAAIETAKGIIQKLKLNLRVSHNADMVNYGAFEVCTV' A
#
# COMPACT_ATOMS: atom_id res chain seq x y z
N MET A 1 -6.92 7.93 25.62
CA MET A 1 -5.78 8.41 24.82
C MET A 1 -5.73 7.58 23.56
N SER A 2 -6.12 8.15 22.42
CA SER A 2 -6.18 7.47 21.13
C SER A 2 -4.76 7.13 20.69
N THR A 3 -4.45 5.84 20.56
CA THR A 3 -3.15 5.32 20.14
C THR A 3 -2.75 5.95 18.81
N ILE A 4 -1.72 6.79 18.83
CA ILE A 4 -1.08 7.30 17.63
C ILE A 4 -0.41 6.10 16.96
N ASN A 5 -1.05 5.58 15.92
CA ASN A 5 -0.52 4.48 15.13
C ASN A 5 0.56 5.09 14.21
N THR A 6 1.75 5.35 14.76
CA THR A 6 2.87 5.96 14.03
C THR A 6 3.18 5.06 12.83
N MET A 7 2.80 5.53 11.63
CA MET A 7 3.11 4.84 10.39
C MET A 7 4.63 4.84 10.20
N SER A 8 5.17 3.78 9.59
CA SER A 8 6.59 3.76 9.29
C SER A 8 6.92 4.85 8.26
N LYS A 9 8.11 5.45 8.37
CA LYS A 9 8.59 6.46 7.40
C LYS A 9 8.58 5.95 5.96
N ASP A 10 8.82 4.65 5.78
CA ASP A 10 8.76 4.01 4.48
C ASP A 10 7.34 4.00 3.92
N LEU A 11 6.34 3.75 4.76
CA LEU A 11 4.92 3.77 4.39
C LEU A 11 4.44 5.18 4.08
N GLU A 12 4.85 6.18 4.86
CA GLU A 12 4.59 7.59 4.57
C GLU A 12 5.15 8.00 3.20
N LYS A 13 6.42 7.65 2.94
CA LYS A 13 7.09 7.92 1.66
C LYS A 13 6.45 7.17 0.50
N PHE A 14 5.98 5.94 0.73
CA PHE A 14 5.20 5.20 -0.26
C PHE A 14 3.92 5.95 -0.61
N ILE A 15 3.14 6.38 0.38
CA ILE A 15 1.87 7.10 0.16
C ILE A 15 2.10 8.41 -0.58
N GLU A 16 3.14 9.16 -0.22
CA GLU A 16 3.51 10.40 -0.91
C GLU A 16 3.82 10.18 -2.40
N LYS A 17 4.39 9.03 -2.78
CA LYS A 17 4.76 8.74 -4.18
C LYS A 17 3.73 7.96 -4.97
N PHE A 18 2.95 7.11 -4.31
CA PHE A 18 1.91 6.33 -4.95
C PHE A 18 0.58 7.08 -5.03
N GLU A 19 0.37 8.06 -4.16
CA GLU A 19 -0.82 8.94 -4.09
C GLU A 19 -2.15 8.15 -4.19
N PRO A 20 -2.39 7.17 -3.30
CA PRO A 20 -3.61 6.37 -3.36
C PRO A 20 -4.84 7.23 -3.10
N ASN A 21 -5.81 7.21 -4.02
CA ASN A 21 -7.09 7.92 -3.86
C ASN A 21 -7.87 7.46 -2.61
N LYS A 22 -7.81 6.17 -2.29
CA LYS A 22 -8.45 5.60 -1.10
C LYS A 22 -7.60 4.50 -0.50
N PHE A 23 -7.35 4.58 0.80
CA PHE A 23 -6.67 3.53 1.54
C PHE A 23 -7.20 3.41 2.97
N LYS A 24 -6.99 2.24 3.58
CA LYS A 24 -7.25 1.97 4.99
C LYS A 24 -5.91 1.71 5.68
N VAL A 25 -5.67 2.36 6.81
CA VAL A 25 -4.51 2.05 7.67
C VAL A 25 -4.78 0.76 8.44
N MET A 26 -3.79 -0.13 8.45
CA MET A 26 -3.79 -1.42 9.12
C MET A 26 -2.61 -1.47 10.10
N PRO A 27 -2.62 -2.33 11.14
CA PRO A 27 -1.50 -2.47 12.05
C PRO A 27 -0.16 -2.80 11.35
N THR A 28 -0.23 -3.49 10.21
CA THR A 28 0.92 -3.95 9.44
C THR A 28 1.24 -3.10 8.20
N GLY A 29 0.48 -2.02 7.93
CA GLY A 29 0.63 -1.26 6.69
C GLY A 29 -0.62 -0.51 6.25
N ILE A 30 -0.90 -0.52 4.95
CA ILE A 30 -2.15 0.00 4.38
C ILE A 30 -2.78 -0.99 3.41
N GLU A 31 -4.10 -0.90 3.27
CA GLU A 31 -4.86 -1.51 2.18
C GLU A 31 -5.28 -0.42 1.21
N VAL A 32 -4.74 -0.44 0.00
CA VAL A 32 -5.14 0.45 -1.10
C VAL A 32 -6.44 -0.10 -1.71
N ARG A 33 -7.43 0.76 -1.94
CA ARG A 33 -8.79 0.36 -2.33
C ARG A 33 -9.32 1.18 -3.51
N GLY A 34 -10.32 0.64 -4.21
CA GLY A 34 -11.01 1.35 -5.29
C GLY A 34 -10.14 1.55 -6.54
N VAL A 35 -9.25 0.60 -6.81
CA VAL A 35 -8.32 0.64 -7.93
C VAL A 35 -8.96 0.03 -9.16
N GLY A 36 -9.15 0.83 -10.21
CA GLY A 36 -9.74 0.36 -11.48
C GLY A 36 -8.82 -0.57 -12.28
N ASN A 37 -7.56 -0.19 -12.49
CA ASN A 37 -6.55 -1.04 -13.12
C ASN A 37 -5.61 -1.62 -12.06
N ILE A 38 -6.07 -2.69 -11.41
CA ILE A 38 -5.40 -3.29 -10.26
C ILE A 38 -4.01 -3.85 -10.58
N HIS A 39 -3.83 -4.48 -11.75
CA HIS A 39 -2.53 -5.04 -12.13
C HIS A 39 -1.49 -3.94 -12.34
N ALA A 40 -1.83 -2.88 -13.09
CA ALA A 40 -0.93 -1.76 -13.31
C ALA A 40 -0.58 -1.03 -12.00
N ALA A 41 -1.55 -0.90 -11.09
CA ALA A 41 -1.31 -0.31 -9.78
C ALA A 41 -0.38 -1.14 -8.90
N ILE A 42 -0.53 -2.47 -8.89
CA ILE A 42 0.36 -3.39 -8.18
C ILE A 42 1.78 -3.30 -8.74
N GLU A 43 1.94 -3.27 -10.06
CA GLU A 43 3.25 -3.11 -10.71
C GLU A 43 3.89 -1.76 -10.36
N THR A 44 3.10 -0.69 -10.38
CA THR A 44 3.55 0.65 -9.99
C THR A 44 4.00 0.68 -8.53
N ALA A 45 3.22 0.10 -7.62
CA ALA A 45 3.54 0.01 -6.20
C ALA A 45 4.86 -0.75 -5.97
N LYS A 46 5.03 -1.91 -6.61
CA LYS A 46 6.28 -2.68 -6.57
C LYS A 46 7.46 -1.87 -7.10
N GLY A 47 7.28 -1.15 -8.20
CA GLY A 47 8.30 -0.29 -8.80
C GLY A 47 8.73 0.85 -7.88
N ILE A 48 7.79 1.52 -7.21
CA ILE A 48 8.09 2.58 -6.23
C ILE A 48 8.90 2.03 -5.05
N ILE A 49 8.45 0.90 -4.47
CA ILE A 49 9.14 0.25 -3.36
C ILE A 49 10.58 -0.09 -3.73
N GLN A 50 10.78 -0.70 -4.90
CA GLN A 50 12.12 -1.06 -5.39
C GLN A 50 12.98 0.18 -5.67
N LYS A 51 12.45 1.17 -6.38
CA LYS A 51 13.19 2.39 -6.77
C LYS A 51 13.65 3.20 -5.55
N LEU A 52 12.81 3.27 -4.52
CA LEU A 52 13.07 4.03 -3.30
C LEU A 52 13.73 3.20 -2.19
N LYS A 53 13.93 1.89 -2.43
CA LYS A 53 14.50 0.93 -1.47
C LYS A 53 13.73 0.91 -0.14
N LEU A 54 12.40 0.90 -0.21
CA LEU A 54 11.53 0.88 0.97
C LEU A 54 11.46 -0.53 1.56
N ASN A 55 11.39 -0.66 2.89
CA ASN A 55 11.18 -1.93 3.58
C ASN A 55 9.68 -2.29 3.63
N LEU A 56 9.09 -2.36 2.44
CA LEU A 56 7.67 -2.66 2.24
C LEU A 56 7.53 -3.82 1.27
N ARG A 57 6.39 -4.51 1.34
CA ARG A 57 5.99 -5.52 0.35
C ARG A 57 4.56 -5.33 -0.08
N VAL A 58 4.28 -5.62 -1.35
CA VAL A 58 2.91 -5.70 -1.86
C VAL A 58 2.36 -7.10 -1.60
N SER A 59 1.16 -7.17 -1.00
CA SER A 59 0.40 -8.41 -0.81
C SER A 59 -0.98 -8.27 -1.46
N HIS A 60 -1.49 -9.33 -2.06
CA HIS A 60 -2.86 -9.37 -2.58
C HIS A 60 -3.32 -10.82 -2.71
N ASN A 61 -4.63 -11.02 -2.68
CA ASN A 61 -5.29 -12.28 -2.98
C ASN A 61 -6.38 -12.07 -4.06
N ALA A 62 -7.01 -13.16 -4.50
CA ALA A 62 -8.02 -13.10 -5.56
C ALA A 62 -9.24 -12.23 -5.19
N ASP A 63 -9.67 -12.27 -3.93
CA ASP A 63 -10.80 -11.47 -3.46
C ASP A 63 -10.47 -9.98 -3.53
N MET A 64 -9.32 -9.57 -2.99
CA MET A 64 -8.79 -8.21 -3.04
C MET A 64 -8.74 -7.68 -4.47
N VAL A 65 -8.20 -8.47 -5.39
CA VAL A 65 -8.13 -8.10 -6.81
C VAL A 65 -9.53 -7.91 -7.40
N ASN A 66 -10.48 -8.80 -7.09
CA ASN A 66 -11.87 -8.72 -7.55
C ASN A 66 -12.57 -7.42 -7.10
N TYR A 67 -12.30 -6.93 -5.88
CA TYR A 67 -12.86 -5.66 -5.41
C TYR A 67 -11.91 -4.45 -5.58
N GLY A 68 -10.84 -4.61 -6.36
CA GLY A 68 -9.93 -3.52 -6.72
C GLY A 68 -9.07 -3.03 -5.55
N ALA A 69 -8.43 -3.95 -4.85
CA ALA A 69 -7.58 -3.66 -3.70
C ALA A 69 -6.28 -4.48 -3.66
N PHE A 70 -5.31 -3.98 -2.91
CA PHE A 70 -4.09 -4.68 -2.52
C PHE A 70 -3.53 -4.06 -1.24
N GLU A 71 -2.64 -4.78 -0.57
CA GLU A 71 -1.99 -4.32 0.65
C GLU A 71 -0.54 -3.95 0.40
N VAL A 72 -0.07 -2.97 1.18
CA VAL A 72 1.34 -2.61 1.30
C VAL A 72 1.72 -2.73 2.77
N CYS A 73 2.52 -3.75 3.07
CA CYS A 73 2.86 -4.13 4.44
C CYS A 73 4.34 -3.85 4.72
N THR A 74 4.66 -3.46 5.95
CA THR A 74 6.05 -3.44 6.43
C THR A 74 6.62 -4.86 6.46
N VAL A 75 7.91 -4.99 6.14
CA VAL A 75 8.66 -6.25 6.21
C VAL A 75 9.19 -6.48 7.61
#